data_AF-A0A1Q7JTV3-F1
#
_entry.id   AF-A0A1Q7JTV3-F1
#
_cell.length_a   1.000
_cell.length_b   1.000
_cell.length_c   1.000
_cell.angle_alpha   90.00
_cell.angle_beta   90.00
_cell.angle_gamma   90.00
#
_symmetry.space_group_name_H-M   'P 1'
#
loop_
_entity.id
_entity.type
_entity.pdbx_description
1 polymer ?
#
loop_
_entity_poly.entity_id
_entity_poly.type
_entity_poly.pdbx_seq_one_letter_code
_entity_poly.pdbx_strand_id
1 'polypeptide(L)'
;MIPRIVATPLAGDARPRTLALRRVSADVLAAVLPGPGRDRLGAGEGLVVTTGQQPGLFTGPLYTIYKALSTIAIAARLERERGGPVVPVFWVAGDDHDFAEANHAEFLNSGGDPARIVLRERPPEAPQLPLWRERCAEDVRAALDQLRTGTPETEFKAAVLRWLEAAYRPDASLSDAFADALNALLGSRGLAVFKFHMPSAKRASAPLTLKGLDLTLPDGLTPVLVEAAQGRDRLRADGGAFVTRRSGERFTRAALERLAAEQPERLSPNVLLRPVIEAALFPTVAYAAGPAELEYFPEAAPLYRALEVEAQPAVPRWSGVLVEARVDKLLEKHALTLQDLQGPPGALEGRLVRETLSGELAGTLAALRSGIDGDYRRLAQAVEQVDPTLRRTLESARNAALAGTHDIEKKLVASLKRTNETLLGQIARARAAVFPTGRPQERVLTLASFSIRYGPALLDELATEVARWADAS
;
A
#
# COMPACT_ATOMS: atom_id res chain seq x y z
N MET A 1 23.17 -3.58 -12.61
CA MET A 1 23.35 -3.54 -11.14
C MET A 1 21.97 -3.40 -10.52
N ILE A 2 21.56 -4.35 -9.68
CA ILE A 2 20.25 -4.38 -9.03
C ILE A 2 20.24 -3.34 -7.90
N PRO A 3 19.12 -2.65 -7.63
CA PRO A 3 19.01 -1.73 -6.49
C PRO A 3 19.20 -2.49 -5.18
N ARG A 4 19.77 -1.82 -4.18
CA ARG A 4 19.86 -2.39 -2.84
C ARG A 4 18.45 -2.49 -2.25
N ILE A 5 18.11 -3.65 -1.72
CA ILE A 5 16.81 -3.91 -1.09
C ILE A 5 16.97 -3.70 0.42
N VAL A 6 16.13 -2.85 1.00
CA VAL A 6 16.19 -2.54 2.44
C VAL A 6 14.85 -2.87 3.08
N ALA A 7 14.84 -3.84 3.98
CA ALA A 7 13.64 -4.19 4.74
C ALA A 7 13.24 -3.05 5.69
N THR A 8 11.95 -2.81 5.81
CA THR A 8 11.32 -1.89 6.76
C THR A 8 10.26 -2.65 7.54
N PRO A 9 10.65 -3.45 8.56
CA PRO A 9 9.76 -4.40 9.22
C PRO A 9 8.47 -3.75 9.73
N LEU A 10 7.36 -4.46 9.56
CA LEU A 10 6.07 -4.08 10.13
C LEU A 10 5.93 -4.66 11.53
N ALA A 11 5.31 -3.91 12.45
CA ALA A 11 4.97 -4.42 13.77
C ALA A 11 3.83 -5.45 13.68
N GLY A 12 3.91 -6.53 14.46
CA GLY A 12 2.86 -7.53 14.59
C GLY A 12 3.34 -8.79 15.30
N ASP A 13 2.55 -9.28 16.25
CA ASP A 13 2.90 -10.43 17.11
C ASP A 13 2.12 -11.71 16.76
N ALA A 14 1.24 -11.63 15.76
CA ALA A 14 0.39 -12.75 15.39
C ALA A 14 1.21 -13.85 14.71
N ARG A 15 0.99 -15.09 15.15
CA ARG A 15 1.60 -16.29 14.57
C ARG A 15 0.58 -17.11 13.79
N PRO A 16 1.03 -17.84 12.75
CA PRO A 16 0.18 -18.82 12.08
C PRO A 16 -0.44 -19.80 13.08
N ARG A 17 -1.69 -20.19 12.84
CA ARG A 17 -2.42 -21.11 13.73
C ARG A 17 -2.25 -22.56 13.30
N THR A 18 -2.61 -23.48 14.19
CA THR A 18 -2.88 -24.86 13.80
C THR A 18 -4.33 -24.94 13.34
N LEU A 19 -4.55 -25.44 12.12
CA LEU A 19 -5.86 -25.67 11.53
C LEU A 19 -5.93 -27.09 10.96
N ALA A 20 -7.16 -27.62 10.90
CA ALA A 20 -7.45 -28.87 10.22
C ALA A 20 -7.25 -28.71 8.70
N LEU A 21 -6.72 -29.76 8.06
CA LEU A 21 -6.61 -29.81 6.61
C LEU A 21 -8.00 -29.92 5.99
N ARG A 22 -8.21 -29.26 4.85
CA ARG A 22 -9.49 -29.30 4.13
C ARG A 22 -9.26 -29.24 2.63
N ARG A 23 -10.15 -29.88 1.86
CA ARG A 23 -10.21 -29.70 0.40
C ARG A 23 -10.89 -28.39 0.03
N VAL A 24 -10.33 -27.69 -0.94
CA VAL A 24 -10.99 -26.54 -1.57
C VAL A 24 -12.07 -27.05 -2.53
N SER A 25 -13.25 -26.43 -2.53
CA SER A 25 -14.37 -26.87 -3.37
C SER A 25 -14.10 -26.61 -4.86
N ALA A 26 -14.75 -27.38 -5.73
CA ALA A 26 -14.61 -27.22 -7.19
C ALA A 26 -15.05 -25.82 -7.68
N ASP A 27 -16.09 -25.23 -7.07
CA ASP A 27 -16.54 -23.87 -7.40
C ASP A 27 -15.48 -22.82 -7.07
N VAL A 28 -14.78 -22.97 -5.93
CA VAL A 28 -13.69 -22.07 -5.55
C VAL A 28 -12.49 -22.27 -6.47
N LEU A 29 -12.13 -23.52 -6.78
CA LEU A 29 -11.03 -23.84 -7.72
C LEU A 29 -11.29 -23.31 -9.14
N ALA A 30 -12.56 -23.30 -9.59
CA ALA A 30 -12.94 -22.76 -10.90
C ALA A 30 -12.72 -21.24 -11.02
N ALA A 31 -12.62 -20.53 -9.89
CA ALA A 31 -12.31 -19.11 -9.82
C ALA A 31 -10.81 -18.81 -9.63
N VAL A 32 -9.96 -19.82 -9.54
CA VAL A 32 -8.50 -19.66 -9.51
C VAL A 32 -7.95 -19.76 -10.94
N LEU A 33 -7.07 -18.83 -11.30
CA LEU A 33 -6.41 -18.86 -12.61
C LEU A 33 -5.54 -20.13 -12.77
N PRO A 34 -5.40 -20.68 -13.99
CA PRO A 34 -4.55 -21.85 -14.24
C PRO A 34 -3.10 -21.62 -13.84
N GLY A 35 -2.47 -22.63 -13.25
CA GLY A 35 -1.06 -22.63 -12.87
C GLY A 35 -0.77 -23.58 -11.70
N PRO A 36 0.52 -23.75 -11.33
CA PRO A 36 0.94 -24.69 -10.29
C PRO A 36 0.24 -24.49 -8.94
N GLY A 37 -0.07 -23.25 -8.56
CA GLY A 37 -0.81 -22.97 -7.33
C GLY A 37 -2.21 -23.55 -7.33
N ARG A 38 -2.96 -23.41 -8.44
CA ARG A 38 -4.29 -24.00 -8.60
C ARG A 38 -4.23 -25.52 -8.57
N ASP A 39 -3.28 -26.10 -9.27
CA ASP A 39 -3.14 -27.57 -9.35
C ASP A 39 -2.88 -28.16 -7.95
N ARG A 40 -2.04 -27.50 -7.16
CA ARG A 40 -1.78 -27.88 -5.76
C ARG A 40 -3.02 -27.73 -4.87
N LEU A 41 -3.81 -26.66 -5.03
CA LEU A 41 -5.08 -26.53 -4.30
C LEU A 41 -6.07 -27.65 -4.64
N GLY A 42 -6.07 -28.13 -5.89
CA GLY A 42 -6.95 -29.19 -6.37
C GLY A 42 -6.49 -30.61 -6.06
N ALA A 43 -5.22 -30.81 -5.70
CA ALA A 43 -4.63 -32.13 -5.53
C ALA A 43 -5.16 -32.90 -4.31
N GLY A 44 -5.58 -32.21 -3.25
CA GLY A 44 -5.92 -32.87 -1.99
C GLY A 44 -6.37 -31.92 -0.89
N GLU A 45 -6.31 -32.42 0.33
CA GLU A 45 -6.46 -31.60 1.52
C GLU A 45 -5.18 -30.82 1.77
N GLY A 46 -5.31 -29.56 2.18
CA GLY A 46 -4.15 -28.74 2.50
C GLY A 46 -4.57 -27.50 3.28
N LEU A 47 -3.60 -26.62 3.48
CA LEU A 47 -3.80 -25.30 4.07
C LEU A 47 -3.43 -24.23 3.06
N VAL A 48 -3.85 -23.00 3.34
CA VAL A 48 -3.44 -21.85 2.55
C VAL A 48 -2.90 -20.73 3.41
N VAL A 49 -1.97 -19.97 2.86
CA VAL A 49 -1.69 -18.60 3.31
C VAL A 49 -2.35 -17.69 2.30
N THR A 50 -3.14 -16.73 2.77
CA THR A 50 -3.84 -15.78 1.89
C THR A 50 -3.26 -14.38 2.03
N THR A 51 -3.45 -13.58 1.00
CA THR A 51 -3.39 -12.12 1.05
C THR A 51 -4.42 -11.61 0.06
N GLY A 52 -4.80 -10.33 0.14
CA GLY A 52 -5.61 -9.71 -0.91
C GLY A 52 -5.18 -8.30 -1.22
N GLN A 53 -5.61 -7.81 -2.38
CA GLN A 53 -5.50 -6.41 -2.74
C GLN A 53 -6.55 -6.00 -3.78
N GLN A 54 -6.94 -4.72 -3.73
CA GLN A 54 -7.69 -4.05 -4.78
C GLN A 54 -6.92 -4.10 -6.12
N PRO A 55 -7.58 -4.41 -7.26
CA PRO A 55 -6.93 -4.44 -8.56
C PRO A 55 -6.63 -3.05 -9.12
N GLY A 56 -5.41 -2.55 -8.87
CA GLY A 56 -4.91 -1.29 -9.42
C GLY A 56 -4.32 -1.43 -10.84
N LEU A 57 -4.27 -0.32 -11.57
CA LEU A 57 -3.62 -0.24 -12.89
C LEU A 57 -2.15 -0.69 -12.81
N PHE A 58 -1.71 -1.50 -13.77
CA PHE A 58 -0.35 -2.08 -13.85
C PHE A 58 0.11 -2.72 -12.53
N THR A 59 -0.72 -3.59 -11.96
CA THR A 59 -0.55 -4.26 -10.64
C THR A 59 -0.60 -3.33 -9.42
N GLY A 60 -0.87 -2.04 -9.62
CA GLY A 60 -0.92 -1.04 -8.55
C GLY A 60 0.46 -0.81 -7.90
N PRO A 61 0.47 -0.38 -6.63
CA PRO A 61 1.70 -0.15 -5.89
C PRO A 61 2.51 -1.43 -5.63
N LEU A 62 3.82 -1.27 -5.46
CA LEU A 62 4.79 -2.32 -5.14
C LEU A 62 4.36 -3.24 -3.98
N TYR A 63 3.64 -2.72 -2.97
CA TYR A 63 3.18 -3.56 -1.86
C TYR A 63 2.30 -4.73 -2.33
N THR A 64 1.65 -4.65 -3.49
CA THR A 64 0.86 -5.75 -4.07
C THR A 64 1.77 -6.95 -4.32
N ILE A 65 2.94 -6.70 -4.89
CA ILE A 65 3.94 -7.72 -5.17
C ILE A 65 4.58 -8.20 -3.87
N TYR A 66 4.83 -7.30 -2.92
CA TYR A 66 5.40 -7.68 -1.63
C TYR A 66 4.45 -8.56 -0.82
N LYS A 67 3.14 -8.28 -0.85
CA LYS A 67 2.09 -9.15 -0.32
C LYS A 67 2.13 -10.55 -0.93
N ALA A 68 2.17 -10.62 -2.26
CA ALA A 68 2.19 -11.88 -2.98
C ALA A 68 3.46 -12.71 -2.66
N LEU A 69 4.64 -12.08 -2.70
CA LEU A 69 5.91 -12.72 -2.34
C LEU A 69 5.94 -13.16 -0.87
N SER A 70 5.38 -12.35 0.04
CA SER A 70 5.28 -12.70 1.47
C SER A 70 4.41 -13.93 1.66
N THR A 71 3.29 -13.99 0.94
CA THR A 71 2.36 -15.13 0.97
C THR A 71 3.06 -16.40 0.48
N ILE A 72 3.80 -16.32 -0.63
CA ILE A 72 4.62 -17.43 -1.16
C ILE A 72 5.66 -17.89 -0.12
N ALA A 73 6.41 -16.95 0.45
CA ALA A 73 7.48 -17.25 1.39
C ALA A 73 6.95 -17.88 2.70
N ILE A 74 5.89 -17.30 3.28
CA ILE A 74 5.25 -17.84 4.49
C ILE A 74 4.67 -19.23 4.21
N ALA A 75 4.00 -19.43 3.06
CA ALA A 75 3.48 -20.75 2.69
C ALA A 75 4.60 -21.79 2.56
N ALA A 76 5.69 -21.44 1.88
CA ALA A 76 6.85 -22.32 1.72
C ALA A 76 7.51 -22.66 3.06
N ARG A 77 7.64 -21.69 3.98
CA ARG A 77 8.16 -21.95 5.33
C ARG A 77 7.26 -22.92 6.09
N LEU A 78 5.96 -22.64 6.16
CA LEU A 78 5.00 -23.46 6.89
C LEU A 78 4.88 -24.87 6.31
N GLU A 79 4.97 -25.03 5.00
CA GLU A 79 5.02 -26.34 4.35
C GLU A 79 6.25 -27.15 4.80
N ARG A 80 7.44 -26.53 4.86
CA ARG A 80 8.66 -27.19 5.36
C ARG A 80 8.56 -27.56 6.84
N GLU A 81 8.03 -26.68 7.67
CA GLU A 81 7.90 -26.90 9.13
C GLU A 81 6.87 -27.99 9.46
N ARG A 82 5.79 -28.08 8.69
CA ARG A 82 4.66 -28.98 8.98
C ARG A 82 4.71 -30.31 8.23
N GLY A 83 5.47 -30.39 7.13
CA GLY A 83 5.54 -31.59 6.29
C GLY A 83 4.25 -31.89 5.52
N GLY A 84 3.51 -30.85 5.08
CA GLY A 84 2.25 -31.00 4.34
C GLY A 84 1.90 -29.77 3.50
N PRO A 85 0.97 -29.89 2.54
CA PRO A 85 0.71 -28.86 1.54
C PRO A 85 0.20 -27.55 2.14
N VAL A 86 0.94 -26.47 1.89
CA VAL A 86 0.53 -25.09 2.18
C VAL A 86 0.63 -24.27 0.91
N VAL A 87 -0.50 -23.79 0.39
CA VAL A 87 -0.55 -23.11 -0.91
C VAL A 87 -0.75 -21.60 -0.72
N PRO A 88 0.07 -20.74 -1.37
CA PRO A 88 -0.14 -19.30 -1.31
C PRO A 88 -1.27 -18.86 -2.25
N VAL A 89 -2.25 -18.14 -1.71
CA VAL A 89 -3.43 -17.65 -2.44
C VAL A 89 -3.47 -16.13 -2.43
N PHE A 90 -3.63 -15.53 -3.61
CA PHE A 90 -3.87 -14.09 -3.75
C PHE A 90 -5.33 -13.83 -4.08
N TRP A 91 -6.05 -13.17 -3.18
CA TRP A 91 -7.42 -12.72 -3.36
C TRP A 91 -7.47 -11.42 -4.16
N VAL A 92 -7.95 -11.49 -5.40
CA VAL A 92 -8.22 -10.30 -6.21
C VAL A 92 -9.55 -9.69 -5.77
N ALA A 93 -9.50 -8.53 -5.11
CA ALA A 93 -10.67 -7.85 -4.56
C ALA A 93 -11.43 -7.05 -5.64
N GLY A 94 -11.89 -7.74 -6.69
CA GLY A 94 -12.58 -7.10 -7.82
C GLY A 94 -13.93 -6.45 -7.47
N ASP A 95 -14.52 -6.81 -6.33
CA ASP A 95 -15.75 -6.19 -5.81
C ASP A 95 -15.53 -4.79 -5.24
N ASP A 96 -14.29 -4.37 -4.96
CA ASP A 96 -14.07 -2.99 -4.54
C ASP A 96 -14.64 -2.03 -5.59
N HIS A 97 -15.08 -0.87 -5.18
CA HIS A 97 -15.68 0.15 -6.05
C HIS A 97 -14.91 1.47 -6.02
N ASP A 98 -13.78 1.55 -5.32
CA ASP A 98 -12.90 2.71 -5.34
C ASP A 98 -12.06 2.74 -6.63
N PHE A 99 -12.71 3.15 -7.73
CA PHE A 99 -12.05 3.35 -9.01
C PHE A 99 -11.01 4.47 -8.98
N ALA A 100 -11.18 5.50 -8.14
CA ALA A 100 -10.23 6.61 -8.05
C ALA A 100 -8.88 6.17 -7.45
N GLU A 101 -8.89 5.21 -6.53
CA GLU A 101 -7.68 4.57 -6.05
C GLU A 101 -7.08 3.61 -7.09
N ALA A 102 -7.90 2.90 -7.87
CA ALA A 102 -7.45 1.85 -8.78
C ALA A 102 -7.01 2.34 -10.18
N ASN A 103 -7.51 3.48 -10.65
CA ASN A 103 -7.39 3.94 -12.04
C ASN A 103 -6.01 4.49 -12.43
N HIS A 104 -5.00 4.42 -11.57
CA HIS A 104 -3.71 5.06 -11.80
C HIS A 104 -2.53 4.22 -11.34
N ALA A 105 -1.37 4.54 -11.88
CA ALA A 105 -0.09 3.99 -11.45
C ALA A 105 0.94 5.13 -11.40
N GLU A 106 1.73 5.18 -10.32
CA GLU A 106 2.87 6.09 -10.24
C GLU A 106 4.17 5.33 -10.58
N PHE A 107 5.06 5.95 -11.35
CA PHE A 107 6.31 5.35 -11.81
C PHE A 107 7.42 6.40 -11.81
N LEU A 108 8.68 5.96 -11.93
CA LEU A 108 9.82 6.86 -12.12
C LEU A 108 10.09 7.05 -13.61
N ASN A 109 9.98 8.29 -14.08
CA ASN A 109 10.24 8.64 -15.47
C ASN A 109 11.73 8.51 -15.85
N SER A 110 12.11 8.76 -17.10
CA SER A 110 13.52 8.67 -17.54
C SER A 110 14.52 9.49 -16.72
N GLY A 111 14.13 10.65 -16.19
CA GLY A 111 14.93 11.46 -15.25
C GLY A 111 15.02 10.88 -13.82
N GLY A 112 14.18 9.89 -13.54
CA GLY A 112 14.03 9.25 -12.25
C GLY A 112 13.17 10.06 -11.28
N ASP A 113 12.30 10.92 -11.81
CA ASP A 113 11.31 11.68 -11.04
C ASP A 113 9.95 10.95 -11.07
N PRO A 114 9.13 11.01 -10.00
CA PRO A 114 7.80 10.45 -9.99
C PRO A 114 6.90 11.07 -11.07
N ALA A 115 6.22 10.21 -11.82
CA ALA A 115 5.21 10.55 -12.79
C ALA A 115 3.98 9.66 -12.56
N ARG A 116 2.80 10.16 -12.95
CA ARG A 116 1.53 9.46 -12.75
C ARG A 116 0.85 9.20 -14.08
N ILE A 117 0.40 7.97 -14.27
CA ILE A 117 -0.46 7.54 -15.36
C ILE A 117 -1.87 7.44 -14.79
N VAL A 118 -2.85 8.05 -15.46
CA VAL A 118 -4.27 7.93 -15.11
C VAL A 118 -4.96 7.26 -16.30
N LEU A 119 -5.68 6.18 -16.04
CA LEU A 119 -6.48 5.47 -17.04
C LEU A 119 -7.60 6.39 -17.52
N ARG A 120 -8.48 6.80 -16.61
CA ARG A 120 -9.50 7.83 -16.84
C ARG A 120 -10.05 8.31 -15.50
N GLU A 121 -10.63 9.50 -15.48
CA GLU A 121 -11.43 9.97 -14.35
C GLU A 121 -12.92 9.68 -14.59
N ARG A 122 -13.68 9.55 -13.51
CA ARG A 122 -15.14 9.39 -13.58
C ARG A 122 -15.81 10.66 -13.02
N PRO A 123 -16.96 11.07 -13.56
CA PRO A 123 -17.75 12.12 -12.97
C PRO A 123 -18.09 11.78 -11.50
N PRO A 124 -18.13 12.76 -10.58
CA PRO A 124 -18.45 12.53 -9.17
C PRO A 124 -19.79 11.80 -8.93
N GLU A 125 -20.76 11.99 -9.82
CA GLU A 125 -22.10 11.40 -9.79
C GLU A 125 -22.19 9.99 -10.40
N ALA A 126 -21.09 9.47 -10.96
CA ALA A 126 -21.11 8.19 -11.64
C ALA A 126 -21.36 7.03 -10.65
N PRO A 127 -22.13 5.98 -11.04
CA PRO A 127 -22.42 4.85 -10.15
C PRO A 127 -21.15 4.19 -9.63
N GLN A 128 -21.08 3.83 -8.36
CA GLN A 128 -19.89 3.18 -7.77
C GLN A 128 -19.87 1.69 -8.11
N LEU A 129 -19.56 1.40 -9.37
CA LEU A 129 -19.47 0.05 -9.92
C LEU A 129 -18.29 -0.69 -9.30
N PRO A 130 -18.41 -2.01 -9.09
CA PRO A 130 -17.27 -2.81 -8.71
C PRO A 130 -16.21 -2.82 -9.83
N LEU A 131 -14.93 -2.90 -9.48
CA LEU A 131 -13.79 -2.82 -10.40
C LEU A 131 -13.78 -3.92 -11.46
N TRP A 132 -14.45 -5.04 -11.23
CA TRP A 132 -14.61 -6.09 -12.25
C TRP A 132 -15.58 -5.70 -13.36
N ARG A 133 -16.40 -4.66 -13.17
CA ARG A 133 -17.22 -4.04 -14.24
C ARG A 133 -16.51 -2.88 -14.94
N GLU A 134 -15.48 -2.32 -14.33
CA GLU A 134 -14.69 -1.24 -14.93
C GLU A 134 -13.79 -1.79 -16.04
N ARG A 135 -14.19 -1.58 -17.30
CA ARG A 135 -13.37 -1.97 -18.45
C ARG A 135 -12.14 -1.08 -18.59
N CYS A 136 -11.02 -1.66 -18.99
CA CYS A 136 -9.84 -0.89 -19.37
C CYS A 136 -10.13 0.05 -20.56
N ALA A 137 -10.95 -0.40 -21.52
CA ALA A 137 -11.36 0.36 -22.70
C ALA A 137 -10.17 0.87 -23.53
N GLU A 138 -10.42 1.77 -24.48
CA GLU A 138 -9.38 2.32 -25.35
C GLU A 138 -8.35 3.17 -24.59
N ASP A 139 -8.74 3.70 -23.42
CA ASP A 139 -7.88 4.49 -22.52
C ASP A 139 -6.57 3.77 -22.15
N VAL A 140 -6.62 2.43 -22.08
CA VAL A 140 -5.47 1.62 -21.70
C VAL A 140 -4.31 1.73 -22.69
N ARG A 141 -4.61 1.99 -23.97
CA ARG A 141 -3.57 2.20 -25.00
C ARG A 141 -2.77 3.46 -24.72
N ALA A 142 -3.46 4.54 -24.33
CA ALA A 142 -2.82 5.78 -23.93
C ALA A 142 -2.02 5.62 -22.62
N ALA A 143 -2.53 4.85 -21.66
CA ALA A 143 -1.81 4.55 -20.43
C ALA A 143 -0.51 3.75 -20.69
N LEU A 144 -0.57 2.75 -21.57
CA LEU A 144 0.60 1.97 -21.99
C LEU A 144 1.61 2.83 -22.76
N ASP A 145 1.14 3.74 -23.62
CA ASP A 145 2.00 4.66 -24.35
C ASP A 145 2.68 5.70 -23.44
N GLN A 146 2.00 6.19 -22.40
CA GLN A 146 2.63 7.03 -21.38
C GLN A 146 3.73 6.28 -20.62
N LEU A 147 3.51 5.01 -20.27
CA LEU A 147 4.55 4.19 -19.65
C LEU A 147 5.71 3.99 -20.62
N ARG A 148 5.42 3.71 -21.89
CA ARG A 148 6.41 3.52 -22.96
C ARG A 148 7.24 4.79 -23.18
N THR A 149 6.65 5.95 -23.33
CA THR A 149 7.39 7.19 -23.63
C THR A 149 8.05 7.78 -22.38
N GLY A 150 7.43 7.59 -21.21
CA GLY A 150 7.91 8.16 -19.96
C GLY A 150 9.06 7.41 -19.30
N THR A 151 9.33 6.16 -19.66
CA THR A 151 10.37 5.31 -19.04
C THR A 151 11.65 5.23 -19.88
N PRO A 152 12.83 5.00 -19.26
CA PRO A 152 14.09 4.95 -19.99
C PRO A 152 14.11 3.78 -20.99
N GLU A 153 14.83 3.95 -22.11
CA GLU A 153 15.12 2.84 -23.02
C GLU A 153 16.12 1.88 -22.37
N THR A 154 15.71 0.63 -22.21
CA THR A 154 16.52 -0.46 -21.63
C THR A 154 16.22 -1.74 -22.41
N GLU A 155 17.12 -2.73 -22.31
CA GLU A 155 16.90 -4.05 -22.90
C GLU A 155 15.66 -4.79 -22.34
N PHE A 156 15.21 -4.43 -21.13
CA PHE A 156 14.07 -5.07 -20.46
C PHE A 156 12.73 -4.44 -20.81
N LYS A 157 12.72 -3.18 -21.27
CA LYS A 157 11.51 -2.39 -21.50
C LYS A 157 10.49 -3.11 -22.38
N ALA A 158 10.96 -3.66 -23.49
CA ALA A 158 10.09 -4.33 -24.45
C ALA A 158 9.38 -5.55 -23.84
N ALA A 159 10.05 -6.31 -22.96
CA ALA A 159 9.46 -7.46 -22.29
C ALA A 159 8.39 -7.03 -21.26
N VAL A 160 8.66 -5.98 -20.48
CA VAL A 160 7.70 -5.45 -19.50
C VAL A 160 6.44 -4.91 -20.19
N LEU A 161 6.60 -4.16 -21.28
CA LEU A 161 5.46 -3.65 -22.05
C LEU A 161 4.63 -4.79 -22.64
N ARG A 162 5.26 -5.82 -23.23
CA ARG A 162 4.53 -7.00 -23.73
C ARG A 162 3.76 -7.73 -22.63
N TRP A 163 4.33 -7.85 -21.43
CA TRP A 163 3.64 -8.45 -20.28
C TRP A 163 2.37 -7.67 -19.91
N LEU A 164 2.48 -6.34 -19.81
CA LEU A 164 1.33 -5.49 -19.50
C LEU A 164 0.31 -5.46 -20.64
N GLU A 165 0.75 -5.35 -21.90
CA GLU A 165 -0.12 -5.37 -23.09
C GLU A 165 -0.95 -6.65 -23.22
N ALA A 166 -0.37 -7.80 -22.85
CA ALA A 166 -1.09 -9.07 -22.89
C ALA A 166 -2.27 -9.11 -21.92
N ALA A 167 -2.12 -8.47 -20.75
CA ALA A 167 -3.13 -8.48 -19.69
C ALA A 167 -4.12 -7.29 -19.79
N TYR A 168 -3.59 -6.09 -20.01
CA TYR A 168 -4.34 -4.83 -20.04
C TYR A 168 -4.85 -4.51 -21.45
N ARG A 169 -5.89 -5.24 -21.87
CA ARG A 169 -6.55 -5.08 -23.18
C ARG A 169 -7.84 -4.25 -23.07
N PRO A 170 -8.30 -3.57 -24.13
CA PRO A 170 -9.52 -2.77 -24.08
C PRO A 170 -10.79 -3.52 -23.63
N ASP A 171 -10.88 -4.81 -23.95
CA ASP A 171 -11.99 -5.68 -23.61
C ASP A 171 -11.89 -6.28 -22.20
N ALA A 172 -10.75 -6.18 -21.52
CA ALA A 172 -10.59 -6.68 -20.16
C ALA A 172 -11.21 -5.72 -19.13
N SER A 173 -11.73 -6.28 -18.03
CA SER A 173 -11.97 -5.50 -16.82
C SER A 173 -10.64 -5.15 -16.15
N LEU A 174 -10.59 -4.08 -15.35
CA LEU A 174 -9.40 -3.73 -14.57
C LEU A 174 -9.02 -4.87 -13.61
N SER A 175 -10.03 -5.58 -13.07
CA SER A 175 -9.84 -6.73 -12.20
C SER A 175 -9.24 -7.94 -12.90
N ASP A 176 -9.72 -8.27 -14.11
CA ASP A 176 -9.17 -9.39 -14.87
C ASP A 176 -7.77 -9.06 -15.41
N ALA A 177 -7.55 -7.84 -15.91
CA ALA A 177 -6.23 -7.41 -16.35
C ALA A 177 -5.19 -7.44 -15.21
N PHE A 178 -5.57 -6.99 -14.02
CA PHE A 178 -4.73 -7.11 -12.83
C PHE A 178 -4.43 -8.58 -12.48
N ALA A 179 -5.46 -9.44 -12.45
CA ALA A 179 -5.31 -10.84 -12.09
C ALA A 179 -4.40 -11.58 -13.08
N ASP A 180 -4.59 -11.35 -14.38
CA ASP A 180 -3.81 -11.95 -15.45
C ASP A 180 -2.35 -11.46 -15.41
N ALA A 181 -2.13 -10.16 -15.19
CA ALA A 181 -0.78 -9.60 -15.05
C ALA A 181 -0.05 -10.20 -13.83
N LEU A 182 -0.72 -10.30 -12.69
CA LEU A 182 -0.15 -10.89 -11.48
C LEU A 182 0.14 -12.39 -11.65
N ASN A 183 -0.76 -13.13 -12.28
CA ASN A 183 -0.58 -14.56 -12.54
C ASN A 183 0.57 -14.81 -13.53
N ALA A 184 0.69 -14.00 -14.58
CA ALA A 184 1.82 -14.08 -15.51
C ALA A 184 3.17 -13.81 -14.83
N LEU A 185 3.18 -12.97 -13.79
CA LEU A 185 4.38 -12.60 -13.05
C LEU A 185 4.79 -13.63 -11.98
N LEU A 186 3.82 -14.19 -11.25
CA LEU A 186 4.05 -14.98 -10.03
C LEU A 186 3.40 -16.36 -10.01
N GLY A 187 2.54 -16.69 -10.98
CA GLY A 187 1.83 -17.98 -11.01
C GLY A 187 2.78 -19.18 -11.12
N SER A 188 3.86 -19.04 -11.90
CA SER A 188 4.92 -20.07 -12.01
C SER A 188 5.68 -20.30 -10.70
N ARG A 189 5.64 -19.34 -9.75
CA ARG A 189 6.20 -19.48 -8.40
C ARG A 189 5.23 -20.14 -7.42
N GLY A 190 4.11 -20.68 -7.91
CA GLY A 190 3.12 -21.39 -7.11
C GLY A 190 2.01 -20.52 -6.52
N LEU A 191 1.95 -19.23 -6.85
CA LEU A 191 0.85 -18.35 -6.43
C LEU A 191 -0.46 -18.76 -7.09
N ALA A 192 -1.48 -19.07 -6.29
CA ALA A 192 -2.84 -19.27 -6.75
C ALA A 192 -3.59 -17.92 -6.79
N VAL A 193 -3.80 -17.35 -7.98
CA VAL A 193 -4.53 -16.09 -8.13
C VAL A 193 -6.04 -16.36 -8.19
N PHE A 194 -6.76 -15.98 -7.14
CA PHE A 194 -8.18 -16.23 -6.96
C PHE A 194 -9.01 -14.99 -7.31
N LYS A 195 -9.94 -15.13 -8.27
CA LYS A 195 -10.83 -14.07 -8.75
C LYS A 195 -12.19 -14.17 -8.06
N PHE A 196 -12.37 -13.44 -6.96
CA PHE A 196 -13.62 -13.52 -6.19
C PHE A 196 -14.87 -13.06 -6.95
N HIS A 197 -14.72 -12.20 -7.95
CA HIS A 197 -15.81 -11.75 -8.82
C HIS A 197 -16.34 -12.83 -9.77
N MET A 198 -15.71 -14.01 -9.86
CA MET A 198 -16.20 -15.10 -10.70
C MET A 198 -17.51 -15.69 -10.15
N PRO A 199 -18.51 -15.99 -11.00
CA PRO A 199 -19.79 -16.54 -10.55
C PRO A 199 -19.67 -17.80 -9.67
N SER A 200 -18.68 -18.66 -9.90
CA SER A 200 -18.47 -19.86 -9.08
C SER A 200 -18.03 -19.54 -7.64
N ALA A 201 -17.09 -18.61 -7.45
CA ALA A 201 -16.70 -18.11 -6.13
C ALA A 201 -17.86 -17.41 -5.42
N LYS A 202 -18.65 -16.65 -6.16
CA LYS A 202 -19.84 -15.96 -5.64
C LYS A 202 -20.91 -16.94 -5.18
N ARG A 203 -21.21 -17.98 -5.95
CA ARG A 203 -22.11 -19.07 -5.51
C ARG A 203 -21.60 -19.76 -4.25
N ALA A 204 -20.29 -20.08 -4.19
CA ALA A 204 -19.71 -20.73 -3.02
C ALA A 204 -19.79 -19.86 -1.75
N SER A 205 -19.70 -18.53 -1.88
CA SER A 205 -19.77 -17.59 -0.75
C SER A 205 -21.17 -17.09 -0.42
N ALA A 206 -22.14 -17.23 -1.32
CA ALA A 206 -23.49 -16.67 -1.19
C ALA A 206 -24.21 -17.11 0.09
N PRO A 207 -24.22 -18.39 0.50
CA PRO A 207 -24.92 -18.80 1.73
C PRO A 207 -24.40 -18.07 2.97
N LEU A 208 -23.07 -17.92 3.08
CA LEU A 208 -22.45 -17.24 4.21
C LEU A 208 -22.61 -15.72 4.14
N THR A 209 -22.55 -15.16 2.92
CA THR A 209 -22.81 -13.74 2.68
C THR A 209 -24.23 -13.37 3.11
N LEU A 210 -25.23 -14.20 2.77
CA LEU A 210 -26.63 -13.97 3.15
C LEU A 210 -26.88 -14.05 4.65
N LYS A 211 -26.12 -14.88 5.40
CA LYS A 211 -26.17 -14.87 6.88
C LYS A 211 -25.68 -13.54 7.46
N GLY A 212 -24.81 -12.82 6.73
CA GLY A 212 -24.38 -11.48 7.09
C GLY A 212 -25.53 -10.46 7.15
N LEU A 213 -26.67 -10.72 6.48
CA LEU A 213 -27.84 -9.83 6.53
C LEU A 213 -28.48 -9.78 7.93
N ASP A 214 -28.28 -10.82 8.75
CA ASP A 214 -28.82 -10.89 10.11
C ASP A 214 -27.95 -10.14 11.13
N LEU A 215 -26.84 -9.55 10.66
CA LEU A 215 -25.87 -8.83 11.48
C LEU A 215 -25.89 -7.34 11.15
N THR A 216 -25.83 -6.52 12.19
CA THR A 216 -25.71 -5.06 12.08
C THR A 216 -24.41 -4.62 12.73
N LEU A 217 -23.59 -3.90 11.98
CA LEU A 217 -22.34 -3.32 12.47
C LEU A 217 -22.61 -2.03 13.26
N PRO A 218 -21.63 -1.49 14.03
CA PRO A 218 -21.83 -0.29 14.84
C PRO A 218 -22.31 0.95 14.08
N ASP A 219 -22.10 1.00 12.76
CA ASP A 219 -22.59 2.07 11.88
C ASP A 219 -24.06 1.92 11.45
N GLY A 220 -24.77 0.93 11.98
CA GLY A 220 -26.19 0.68 11.71
C GLY A 220 -26.46 0.00 10.36
N LEU A 221 -25.42 -0.49 9.67
CA LEU A 221 -25.55 -1.16 8.38
C LEU A 221 -25.15 -2.63 8.49
N THR A 222 -25.72 -3.47 7.62
CA THR A 222 -25.28 -4.87 7.48
C THR A 222 -23.90 -4.92 6.80
N PRO A 223 -23.08 -5.96 7.04
CA PRO A 223 -21.84 -6.16 6.33
C PRO A 223 -22.01 -6.65 4.87
N VAL A 224 -23.24 -6.75 4.37
CA VAL A 224 -23.56 -7.22 3.02
C VAL A 224 -23.77 -6.03 2.09
N LEU A 225 -23.20 -6.13 0.88
CA LEU A 225 -23.41 -5.19 -0.19
C LEU A 225 -24.14 -5.85 -1.36
N VAL A 226 -24.97 -5.04 -2.01
CA VAL A 226 -25.65 -5.39 -3.26
C VAL A 226 -25.30 -4.35 -4.33
N GLU A 227 -25.09 -4.81 -5.55
CA GLU A 227 -25.03 -3.93 -6.70
C GLU A 227 -26.44 -3.49 -7.11
N ALA A 228 -26.70 -2.20 -6.93
CA ALA A 228 -27.98 -1.54 -7.17
C ALA A 228 -27.82 -0.39 -8.19
N ALA A 229 -28.81 0.49 -8.34
CA ALA A 229 -28.82 1.53 -9.37
C ALA A 229 -27.65 2.52 -9.27
N GLN A 230 -27.17 2.82 -8.06
CA GLN A 230 -25.99 3.67 -7.82
C GLN A 230 -24.69 2.86 -7.65
N GLY A 231 -24.68 1.59 -8.07
CA GLY A 231 -23.54 0.68 -7.93
C GLY A 231 -23.58 -0.11 -6.63
N ARG A 232 -22.40 -0.57 -6.18
CA ARG A 232 -22.25 -1.47 -5.02
C ARG A 232 -22.49 -0.73 -3.71
N ASP A 233 -23.58 -1.05 -3.01
CA ASP A 233 -24.05 -0.33 -1.83
C ASP A 233 -24.32 -1.24 -0.63
N ARG A 234 -24.14 -0.71 0.59
CA ARG A 234 -24.44 -1.42 1.83
C ARG A 234 -25.93 -1.38 2.13
N LEU A 235 -26.41 -2.48 2.72
CA LEU A 235 -27.80 -2.63 3.12
C LEU A 235 -28.00 -2.27 4.59
N ARG A 236 -29.11 -1.59 4.90
CA ARG A 236 -29.64 -1.38 6.25
C ARG A 236 -30.87 -2.25 6.44
N ALA A 237 -30.98 -2.96 7.57
CA ALA A 237 -32.22 -3.64 7.94
C ALA A 237 -33.30 -2.60 8.31
N ASP A 238 -34.50 -2.74 7.76
CA ASP A 238 -35.63 -1.85 7.98
C ASP A 238 -36.94 -2.66 8.01
N GLY A 239 -37.37 -3.02 9.23
CA GLY A 239 -38.48 -3.96 9.44
C GLY A 239 -38.17 -5.32 8.82
N GLY A 240 -39.06 -5.81 7.94
CA GLY A 240 -38.89 -7.07 7.20
C GLY A 240 -38.11 -6.95 5.87
N ALA A 241 -37.45 -5.82 5.61
CA ALA A 241 -36.76 -5.54 4.37
C ALA A 241 -35.33 -5.02 4.60
N PHE A 242 -34.59 -4.90 3.52
CA PHE A 242 -33.24 -4.33 3.46
C PHE A 242 -33.23 -3.16 2.49
N VAL A 243 -32.61 -2.05 2.88
CA VAL A 243 -32.61 -0.81 2.10
C VAL A 243 -31.18 -0.40 1.79
N THR A 244 -30.88 -0.10 0.54
CA THR A 244 -29.56 0.42 0.17
C THR A 244 -29.33 1.80 0.78
N ARG A 245 -28.13 2.02 1.31
CA ARG A 245 -27.78 3.26 2.05
C ARG A 245 -27.90 4.51 1.18
N ARG A 246 -27.50 4.46 -0.09
CA ARG A 246 -27.42 5.62 -1.00
C ARG A 246 -28.61 5.70 -1.95
N SER A 247 -28.99 4.59 -2.59
CA SER A 247 -30.07 4.60 -3.58
C SER A 247 -31.48 4.45 -2.99
N GLY A 248 -31.62 4.00 -1.75
CA GLY A 248 -32.92 3.80 -1.09
C GLY A 248 -33.74 2.64 -1.67
N GLU A 249 -33.14 1.80 -2.52
CA GLU A 249 -33.78 0.62 -3.10
C GLU A 249 -34.07 -0.41 -2.02
N ARG A 250 -35.27 -0.98 -2.06
CA ARG A 250 -35.77 -1.93 -1.05
C ARG A 250 -35.74 -3.35 -1.59
N PHE A 251 -35.18 -4.25 -0.79
CA PHE A 251 -35.08 -5.68 -1.07
C PHE A 251 -35.71 -6.48 0.05
N THR A 252 -36.52 -7.49 -0.28
CA THR A 252 -36.91 -8.50 0.71
C THR A 252 -35.80 -9.54 0.84
N ARG A 253 -35.77 -10.29 1.95
CA ARG A 253 -34.86 -11.43 2.11
C ARG A 253 -34.97 -12.42 0.92
N ALA A 254 -36.19 -12.77 0.54
CA ALA A 254 -36.44 -13.65 -0.61
C ALA A 254 -35.92 -13.08 -1.94
N ALA A 255 -35.93 -11.75 -2.12
CA ALA A 255 -35.34 -11.14 -3.32
C ALA A 255 -33.81 -11.23 -3.32
N LEU A 256 -33.16 -11.03 -2.18
CA LEU A 256 -31.71 -11.20 -2.03
C LEU A 256 -31.29 -12.66 -2.19
N GLU A 257 -32.09 -13.61 -1.71
CA GLU A 257 -31.87 -15.05 -1.91
C GLU A 257 -31.98 -15.44 -3.38
N ARG A 258 -32.99 -14.91 -4.11
CA ARG A 258 -33.07 -15.09 -5.57
C ARG A 258 -31.89 -14.46 -6.29
N LEU A 259 -31.45 -13.26 -5.90
CA LEU A 259 -30.24 -12.65 -6.43
C LEU A 259 -29.01 -13.54 -6.20
N ALA A 260 -28.87 -14.14 -5.02
CA ALA A 260 -27.77 -15.05 -4.72
C ALA A 260 -27.82 -16.35 -5.55
N ALA A 261 -29.01 -16.78 -5.98
CA ALA A 261 -29.16 -17.96 -6.83
C ALA A 261 -28.91 -17.66 -8.32
N GLU A 262 -29.42 -16.53 -8.82
CA GLU A 262 -29.46 -16.20 -10.25
C GLU A 262 -28.32 -15.29 -10.71
N GLN A 263 -27.91 -14.34 -9.87
CA GLN A 263 -26.92 -13.29 -10.16
C GLN A 263 -25.99 -13.07 -8.94
N PRO A 264 -25.31 -14.12 -8.46
CA PRO A 264 -24.54 -14.08 -7.21
C PRO A 264 -23.42 -13.03 -7.23
N GLU A 265 -22.93 -12.65 -8.41
CA GLU A 265 -21.92 -11.60 -8.58
C GLU A 265 -22.37 -10.21 -8.12
N ARG A 266 -23.68 -9.97 -8.01
CA ARG A 266 -24.23 -8.73 -7.47
C ARG A 266 -24.16 -8.63 -5.95
N LEU A 267 -23.86 -9.72 -5.25
CA LEU A 267 -23.69 -9.73 -3.80
C LEU A 267 -22.20 -9.78 -3.45
N SER A 268 -21.82 -9.04 -2.42
CA SER A 268 -20.43 -9.00 -1.95
C SER A 268 -20.35 -8.68 -0.46
N PRO A 269 -19.30 -9.14 0.23
CA PRO A 269 -19.05 -8.77 1.61
C PRO A 269 -18.41 -7.38 1.70
N ASN A 270 -18.57 -6.69 2.83
CA ASN A 270 -17.78 -5.50 3.14
C ASN A 270 -16.37 -5.89 3.63
N VAL A 271 -15.57 -4.89 4.00
CA VAL A 271 -14.18 -5.09 4.48
C VAL A 271 -14.08 -6.02 5.68
N LEU A 272 -15.06 -6.01 6.60
CA LEU A 272 -15.05 -6.85 7.82
C LEU A 272 -15.58 -8.27 7.57
N LEU A 273 -16.54 -8.46 6.67
CA LEU A 273 -17.06 -9.78 6.33
C LEU A 273 -16.17 -10.52 5.33
N ARG A 274 -15.42 -9.81 4.49
CA ARG A 274 -14.48 -10.40 3.52
C ARG A 274 -13.55 -11.44 4.14
N PRO A 275 -12.79 -11.15 5.21
CA PRO A 275 -11.88 -12.14 5.80
C PRO A 275 -12.62 -13.37 6.35
N VAL A 276 -13.88 -13.21 6.81
CA VAL A 276 -14.72 -14.34 7.25
C VAL A 276 -15.12 -15.23 6.06
N ILE A 277 -15.52 -14.62 4.93
CA ILE A 277 -15.80 -15.36 3.70
C ILE A 277 -14.54 -16.08 3.22
N GLU A 278 -13.39 -15.41 3.25
CA GLU A 278 -12.12 -15.98 2.84
C GLU A 278 -11.75 -17.23 3.66
N ALA A 279 -11.83 -17.16 4.99
CA ALA A 279 -11.60 -18.29 5.89
C ALA A 279 -12.63 -19.42 5.71
N ALA A 280 -13.84 -19.11 5.24
CA ALA A 280 -14.84 -20.12 4.92
C ALA A 280 -14.55 -20.81 3.58
N LEU A 281 -14.04 -20.08 2.58
CA LEU A 281 -13.71 -20.63 1.26
C LEU A 281 -12.39 -21.41 1.26
N PHE A 282 -11.42 -21.01 2.10
CA PHE A 282 -10.11 -21.64 2.17
C PHE A 282 -9.71 -22.00 3.61
N PRO A 283 -8.99 -23.11 3.85
CA PRO A 283 -8.44 -23.43 5.16
C PRO A 283 -7.21 -22.54 5.47
N THR A 284 -7.47 -21.27 5.80
CA THR A 284 -6.45 -20.22 5.87
C THR A 284 -5.69 -20.20 7.19
N VAL A 285 -4.43 -20.66 7.15
CA VAL A 285 -3.54 -20.73 8.32
C VAL A 285 -2.98 -19.37 8.76
N ALA A 286 -2.88 -18.43 7.81
CA ALA A 286 -2.44 -17.07 8.03
C ALA A 286 -2.89 -16.15 6.88
N TYR A 287 -3.23 -14.91 7.22
CA TYR A 287 -3.46 -13.82 6.27
C TYR A 287 -2.28 -12.85 6.30
N ALA A 288 -1.52 -12.73 5.22
CA ALA A 288 -0.40 -11.80 5.12
C ALA A 288 -0.92 -10.35 4.94
N ALA A 289 -0.90 -9.58 6.02
CA ALA A 289 -1.53 -8.28 6.15
C ALA A 289 -0.53 -7.12 6.00
N GLY A 290 -0.95 -6.04 5.35
CA GLY A 290 -0.30 -4.73 5.46
C GLY A 290 -0.68 -3.97 6.73
N PRO A 291 -0.12 -2.77 6.97
CA PRO A 291 -0.30 -2.03 8.22
C PRO A 291 -1.76 -1.73 8.56
N ALA A 292 -2.51 -1.16 7.60
CA ALA A 292 -3.93 -0.85 7.81
C ALA A 292 -4.78 -2.11 8.05
N GLU A 293 -4.41 -3.24 7.43
CA GLU A 293 -5.12 -4.49 7.63
C GLU A 293 -4.86 -5.07 9.02
N LEU A 294 -3.62 -5.00 9.52
CA LEU A 294 -3.28 -5.41 10.88
C LEU A 294 -4.10 -4.64 11.93
N GLU A 295 -4.40 -3.36 11.68
CA GLU A 295 -5.19 -2.51 12.57
C GLU A 295 -6.67 -2.92 12.60
N TYR A 296 -7.33 -3.08 11.44
CA TYR A 296 -8.77 -3.38 11.41
C TYR A 296 -9.11 -4.86 11.56
N PHE A 297 -8.18 -5.79 11.30
CA PHE A 297 -8.50 -7.22 11.28
C PHE A 297 -9.16 -7.74 12.57
N PRO A 298 -8.73 -7.32 13.78
CA PRO A 298 -9.38 -7.72 15.03
C PRO A 298 -10.86 -7.32 15.12
N GLU A 299 -11.28 -6.27 14.42
CA GLU A 299 -12.68 -5.81 14.40
C GLU A 299 -13.62 -6.82 13.72
N ALA A 300 -13.10 -7.73 12.90
CA ALA A 300 -13.89 -8.80 12.28
C ALA A 300 -14.23 -9.96 13.26
N ALA A 301 -13.61 -10.01 14.45
CA ALA A 301 -13.80 -11.11 15.41
C ALA A 301 -15.26 -11.43 15.79
N PRO A 302 -16.17 -10.44 15.97
CA PRO A 302 -17.58 -10.71 16.20
C PRO A 302 -18.26 -11.44 15.03
N LEU A 303 -17.86 -11.13 13.79
CA LEU A 303 -18.44 -11.77 12.60
C LEU A 303 -18.00 -13.23 12.47
N TYR A 304 -16.74 -13.54 12.76
CA TYR A 304 -16.27 -14.94 12.82
C TYR A 304 -17.09 -15.77 13.80
N ARG A 305 -17.33 -15.25 15.02
CA ARG A 305 -18.12 -15.95 16.04
C ARG A 305 -19.58 -16.12 15.61
N ALA A 306 -20.20 -15.05 15.11
CA ALA A 306 -21.61 -15.07 14.71
C ALA A 306 -21.88 -15.99 13.51
N LEU A 307 -20.90 -16.14 12.63
CA LEU A 307 -21.01 -16.97 11.43
C LEU A 307 -20.39 -18.37 11.59
N GLU A 308 -19.90 -18.69 12.78
CA GLU A 308 -19.29 -19.98 13.13
C GLU A 308 -18.12 -20.36 12.21
N VAL A 309 -17.33 -19.36 11.81
CA VAL A 309 -16.13 -19.55 10.99
C VAL A 309 -14.91 -19.39 11.87
N GLU A 310 -13.96 -20.30 11.73
CA GLU A 310 -12.70 -20.22 12.45
C GLU A 310 -11.86 -19.02 11.99
N ALA A 311 -11.42 -18.20 12.94
CA ALA A 311 -10.69 -16.98 12.63
C ALA A 311 -9.26 -17.27 12.15
N GLN A 312 -8.92 -16.76 10.96
CA GLN A 312 -7.56 -16.76 10.43
C GLN A 312 -6.73 -15.63 11.08
N PRO A 313 -5.48 -15.85 11.51
CA PRO A 313 -4.64 -14.80 12.08
C PRO A 313 -4.06 -13.89 10.98
N ALA A 314 -4.11 -12.57 11.18
CA ALA A 314 -3.41 -11.61 10.33
C ALA A 314 -1.96 -11.48 10.78
N VAL A 315 -1.01 -11.87 9.93
CA VAL A 315 0.43 -11.79 10.18
C VAL A 315 1.05 -10.67 9.33
N PRO A 316 2.06 -9.94 9.81
CA PRO A 316 2.69 -8.89 9.01
C PRO A 316 3.28 -9.48 7.73
N ARG A 317 3.09 -8.80 6.59
CA ARG A 317 3.86 -9.06 5.37
C ARG A 317 5.25 -8.44 5.43
N TRP A 318 6.13 -8.83 4.51
CA TRP A 318 7.37 -8.09 4.24
C TRP A 318 7.07 -6.69 3.72
N SER A 319 7.89 -5.74 4.12
CA SER A 319 7.89 -4.36 3.65
C SER A 319 9.33 -3.90 3.45
N GLY A 320 9.55 -3.04 2.45
CA GLY A 320 10.89 -2.53 2.18
C GLY A 320 10.96 -1.49 1.07
N VAL A 321 12.17 -1.02 0.82
CA VAL A 321 12.51 0.04 -0.14
C VAL A 321 13.57 -0.46 -1.11
N LEU A 322 13.37 -0.17 -2.39
CA LEU A 322 14.35 -0.36 -3.47
C LEU A 322 15.19 0.92 -3.57
N VAL A 323 16.47 0.82 -3.21
CA VAL A 323 17.41 1.94 -3.19
C VAL A 323 18.31 1.86 -4.42
N GLU A 324 18.09 2.76 -5.39
CA GLU A 324 18.91 2.83 -6.59
C GLU A 324 20.36 3.25 -6.26
N ALA A 325 21.34 2.78 -7.03
CA ALA A 325 22.76 3.08 -6.80
C ALA A 325 23.09 4.59 -6.70
N ARG A 326 22.32 5.45 -7.37
CA ARG A 326 22.45 6.92 -7.27
C ARG A 326 22.07 7.45 -5.89
N VAL A 327 21.06 6.85 -5.26
CA VAL A 327 20.60 7.19 -3.92
C VAL A 327 21.60 6.66 -2.91
N ASP A 328 22.07 5.41 -3.06
CA ASP A 328 23.10 4.84 -2.18
C ASP A 328 24.38 5.66 -2.17
N LYS A 329 24.91 6.03 -3.34
CA LYS A 329 26.10 6.90 -3.43
C LYS A 329 25.90 8.25 -2.75
N LEU A 330 24.69 8.82 -2.81
CA LEU A 330 24.37 10.07 -2.11
C LEU A 330 24.35 9.86 -0.60
N LEU A 331 23.72 8.78 -0.13
CA LEU A 331 23.65 8.44 1.28
C LEU A 331 25.05 8.23 1.86
N GLU A 332 25.89 7.42 1.19
CA GLU A 332 27.28 7.17 1.60
C GLU A 332 28.12 8.44 1.62
N LYS A 333 28.09 9.24 0.54
CA LYS A 333 28.89 10.48 0.42
C LYS A 333 28.59 11.49 1.53
N HIS A 334 27.35 11.52 2.01
CA HIS A 334 26.91 12.48 3.03
C HIS A 334 26.65 11.83 4.39
N ALA A 335 27.06 10.57 4.60
CA ALA A 335 26.81 9.80 5.81
C ALA A 335 25.35 9.84 6.29
N LEU A 336 24.41 9.79 5.33
CA LEU A 336 22.97 9.82 5.57
C LEU A 336 22.40 8.40 5.63
N THR A 337 21.31 8.26 6.37
CA THR A 337 20.46 7.07 6.38
C THR A 337 19.19 7.31 5.57
N LEU A 338 18.43 6.24 5.26
CA LEU A 338 17.10 6.38 4.68
C LEU A 338 16.16 7.18 5.59
N GLN A 339 16.29 7.02 6.91
CA GLN A 339 15.46 7.72 7.88
C GLN A 339 15.64 9.24 7.81
N ASP A 340 16.86 9.72 7.49
CA ASP A 340 17.11 11.13 7.27
C ASP A 340 16.30 11.72 6.11
N LEU A 341 15.97 10.89 5.10
CA LEU A 341 15.14 11.30 3.96
C LEU A 341 13.64 11.33 4.30
N GLN A 342 13.19 10.69 5.38
CA GLN A 342 11.77 10.60 5.77
C GLN A 342 11.26 11.87 6.49
N GLY A 343 12.15 12.79 6.87
CA GLY A 343 11.80 14.05 7.54
C GLY A 343 11.08 15.07 6.65
N PRO A 344 10.49 16.12 7.26
CA PRO A 344 9.77 17.16 6.53
C PRO A 344 10.67 17.86 5.50
N PRO A 345 10.11 18.31 4.35
CA PRO A 345 10.88 19.03 3.34
C PRO A 345 11.62 20.23 3.92
N GLY A 346 12.89 20.38 3.57
CA GLY A 346 13.73 21.51 4.00
C GLY A 346 14.49 21.31 5.32
N ALA A 347 14.12 20.33 6.16
CA ALA A 347 14.79 20.08 7.43
C ALA A 347 16.18 19.47 7.24
N LEU A 348 16.28 18.40 6.45
CA LEU A 348 17.55 17.78 6.08
C LEU A 348 18.44 18.76 5.31
N GLU A 349 17.86 19.44 4.34
CA GLU A 349 18.51 20.45 3.49
C GLU A 349 19.08 21.59 4.36
N GLY A 350 18.30 22.05 5.34
CA GLY A 350 18.75 23.07 6.29
C GLY A 350 19.84 22.57 7.23
N ARG A 351 19.83 21.29 7.62
CA ARG A 351 20.88 20.69 8.46
C ARG A 351 22.20 20.59 7.68
N LEU A 352 22.17 19.99 6.49
CA LEU A 352 23.37 19.82 5.64
C LEU A 352 24.00 21.16 5.23
N VAL A 353 23.18 22.17 4.93
CA VAL A 353 23.70 23.51 4.62
C VAL A 353 24.30 24.20 5.85
N ARG A 354 23.77 23.94 7.05
CA ARG A 354 24.39 24.45 8.29
C ARG A 354 25.72 23.75 8.58
N GLU A 355 25.90 22.49 8.22
CA GLU A 355 27.18 21.79 8.34
C GLU A 355 28.24 22.35 7.38
N THR A 356 27.85 22.97 6.27
CA THR A 356 28.77 23.71 5.40
C THR A 356 29.16 25.10 5.92
N LEU A 357 28.54 25.60 7.00
CA LEU A 357 29.05 26.80 7.66
C LEU A 357 30.46 26.53 8.16
N SER A 358 31.42 27.40 7.86
CA SER A 358 32.75 27.29 8.45
C SER A 358 32.63 27.29 9.97
N GLY A 359 33.41 26.44 10.64
CA GLY A 359 33.40 26.38 12.11
C GLY A 359 33.66 27.74 12.76
N GLU A 360 34.44 28.60 12.08
CA GLU A 360 34.69 29.99 12.45
C GLU A 360 33.41 30.86 12.44
N LEU A 361 32.59 30.79 11.39
CA LEU A 361 31.38 31.58 11.28
C LEU A 361 30.29 31.10 12.26
N ALA A 362 30.16 29.78 12.43
CA ALA A 362 29.29 29.20 13.45
C ALA A 362 29.71 29.63 14.86
N GLY A 363 31.02 29.58 15.16
CA GLY A 363 31.60 30.05 16.42
C GLY A 363 31.35 31.54 16.64
N THR A 364 31.47 32.35 15.60
CA THR A 364 31.24 33.81 15.66
C THR A 364 29.77 34.13 15.99
N LEU A 365 28.81 33.44 15.35
CA LEU A 365 27.38 33.61 15.65
C LEU A 365 27.04 33.15 17.08
N ALA A 366 27.64 32.05 17.54
CA ALA A 366 27.46 31.57 18.91
C ALA A 366 28.04 32.55 19.94
N ALA A 367 29.24 33.09 19.69
CA ALA A 367 29.88 34.09 20.52
C ALA A 367 29.04 35.38 20.59
N LEU A 368 28.52 35.86 19.45
CA LEU A 368 27.63 37.02 19.41
C LEU A 368 26.38 36.83 20.27
N ARG A 369 25.71 35.67 20.16
CA ARG A 369 24.52 35.35 20.97
C ARG A 369 24.85 35.30 22.45
N SER A 370 25.95 34.63 22.81
CA SER A 370 26.40 34.55 24.20
C SER A 370 26.78 35.93 24.77
N GLY A 371 27.38 36.80 23.94
CA GLY A 371 27.71 38.18 24.29
C GLY A 371 26.46 39.00 24.58
N ILE A 372 25.51 39.05 23.63
CA ILE A 372 24.21 39.72 23.80
C ILE A 372 23.52 39.23 25.08
N ASP A 373 23.44 37.91 25.26
CA ASP A 373 22.78 37.34 26.42
C ASP A 373 23.43 37.73 27.75
N GLY A 374 24.77 37.70 27.81
CA GLY A 374 25.54 38.08 28.98
C GLY A 374 25.43 39.56 29.30
N ASP A 375 25.51 40.44 28.29
CA ASP A 375 25.41 41.89 28.45
C ASP A 375 24.04 42.32 28.95
N TYR A 376 22.96 41.79 28.36
CA TYR A 376 21.60 42.07 28.84
C TYR A 376 21.35 41.53 30.25
N ARG A 377 21.92 40.38 30.62
CA ARG A 377 21.82 39.87 32.00
C ARG A 377 22.53 40.78 33.00
N ARG A 378 23.74 41.26 32.69
CA ARG A 378 24.47 42.22 33.52
C ARG A 378 23.69 43.53 33.67
N LEU A 379 23.16 44.04 32.57
CA LEU A 379 22.38 45.27 32.56
C LEU A 379 21.08 45.12 33.37
N ALA A 380 20.39 43.99 33.25
CA ALA A 380 19.18 43.71 34.03
C ALA A 380 19.45 43.71 35.54
N GLN A 381 20.56 43.13 35.99
CA GLN A 381 20.95 43.14 37.41
C GLN A 381 21.20 44.56 37.94
N ALA A 382 21.87 45.40 37.15
CA ALA A 382 22.14 46.78 37.54
C ALA A 382 20.87 47.64 37.57
N VAL A 383 19.98 47.47 36.59
CA VAL A 383 18.73 48.23 36.49
C VAL A 383 17.71 47.80 37.54
N GLU A 384 17.67 46.51 37.90
CA GLU A 384 16.75 46.00 38.93
C GLU A 384 17.01 46.62 40.31
N GLN A 385 18.25 47.05 40.60
CA GLN A 385 18.59 47.79 41.82
C GLN A 385 18.11 49.25 41.81
N VAL A 386 17.81 49.81 40.62
CA VAL A 386 17.39 51.21 40.44
C VAL A 386 15.87 51.31 40.27
N ASP A 387 15.31 50.51 39.37
CA ASP A 387 13.86 50.44 39.10
C ASP A 387 13.46 49.03 38.60
N PRO A 388 12.85 48.22 39.48
CA PRO A 388 12.38 46.87 39.13
C PRO A 388 11.36 46.83 37.99
N THR A 389 10.63 47.92 37.72
CA THR A 389 9.57 47.95 36.70
C THR A 389 10.11 47.88 35.27
N LEU A 390 11.40 48.22 35.07
CA LEU A 390 12.06 48.20 33.76
C LEU A 390 12.52 46.81 33.29
N ARG A 391 12.45 45.79 34.16
CA ARG A 391 12.88 44.42 33.86
C ARG A 391 12.25 43.86 32.58
N ARG A 392 10.93 44.03 32.42
CA ARG A 392 10.18 43.56 31.24
C ARG A 392 10.64 44.22 29.95
N THR A 393 11.00 45.51 30.01
CA THR A 393 11.51 46.26 28.85
C THR A 393 12.86 45.73 28.40
N LEU A 394 13.75 45.43 29.35
CA LEU A 394 15.07 44.82 29.08
C LEU A 394 14.95 43.42 28.50
N GLU A 395 14.06 42.59 29.04
CA GLU A 395 13.78 41.25 28.49
C GLU A 395 13.26 41.32 27.05
N SER A 396 12.35 42.26 26.77
CA SER A 396 11.85 42.48 25.41
C SER A 396 12.95 42.92 24.44
N ALA A 397 13.84 43.83 24.87
CA ALA A 397 14.96 44.29 24.06
C ALA A 397 15.98 43.18 23.80
N ARG A 398 16.30 42.36 24.81
CA ARG A 398 17.14 41.16 24.68
C ARG A 398 16.55 40.19 23.65
N ASN A 399 15.26 39.88 23.77
CA ASN A 399 14.59 38.96 22.86
C ASN A 399 14.62 39.49 21.41
N ALA A 400 14.41 40.79 21.21
CA ALA A 400 14.52 41.41 19.88
C ALA A 400 15.95 41.34 19.31
N ALA A 401 16.98 41.58 20.14
CA ALA A 401 18.38 41.47 19.73
C ALA A 401 18.74 40.02 19.33
N LEU A 402 18.33 39.04 20.14
CA LEU A 402 18.52 37.62 19.83
C LEU A 402 17.77 37.22 18.55
N ALA A 403 16.53 37.69 18.37
CA ALA A 403 15.76 37.47 17.14
C ALA A 403 16.49 38.02 15.91
N GLY A 404 17.10 39.21 16.00
CA GLY A 404 17.93 39.77 14.93
C GLY A 404 19.10 38.87 14.53
N THR A 405 19.77 38.23 15.50
CA THR A 405 20.85 37.25 15.19
C THR A 405 20.32 36.00 14.47
N HIS A 406 19.08 35.61 14.76
CA HIS A 406 18.44 34.48 14.09
C HIS A 406 18.05 34.83 12.65
N ASP A 407 17.59 36.06 12.41
CA ASP A 407 17.29 36.55 11.05
C ASP A 407 18.54 36.61 10.15
N ILE A 408 19.70 36.97 10.71
CA ILE A 408 20.98 36.94 10.00
C ILE A 408 21.34 35.50 9.62
N GLU A 409 21.29 34.56 10.57
CA GLU A 409 21.55 33.14 10.31
C GLU A 409 20.59 32.59 9.25
N LYS A 410 19.30 32.94 9.32
CA LYS A 410 18.29 32.53 8.33
C LYS A 410 18.63 33.01 6.92
N LYS A 411 19.07 34.27 6.76
CA LYS A 411 19.49 34.82 5.46
C LYS A 411 20.77 34.15 4.94
N LEU A 412 21.71 33.84 5.84
CA LEU A 412 22.94 33.13 5.50
C LEU A 412 22.65 31.71 5.01
N VAL A 413 21.83 30.95 5.74
CA VAL A 413 21.37 29.62 5.33
C VAL A 413 20.64 29.69 3.98
N ALA A 414 19.78 30.69 3.77
CA ALA A 414 19.11 30.89 2.48
C ALA A 414 20.11 31.15 1.34
N SER A 415 21.18 31.91 1.59
CA SER A 415 22.23 32.14 0.59
C SER A 415 23.02 30.88 0.28
N LEU A 416 23.42 30.12 1.30
CA LEU A 416 24.15 28.86 1.12
C LEU A 416 23.29 27.81 0.42
N LYS A 417 21.96 27.79 0.63
CA LYS A 417 21.04 26.94 -0.13
C LYS A 417 21.11 27.22 -1.63
N ARG A 418 21.18 28.50 -2.04
CA ARG A 418 21.34 28.90 -3.46
C ARG A 418 22.68 28.43 -4.02
N THR A 419 23.76 28.54 -3.25
CA THR A 419 25.08 28.05 -3.69
C THR A 419 25.16 26.52 -3.77
N ASN A 420 24.31 25.80 -3.03
CA ASN A 420 24.27 24.33 -2.96
C ASN A 420 23.08 23.70 -3.73
N GLU A 421 22.51 24.40 -4.72
CA GLU A 421 21.33 23.93 -5.48
C GLU A 421 21.47 22.51 -6.03
N THR A 422 22.65 22.14 -6.52
CA THR A 422 22.92 20.78 -7.02
C THR A 422 22.73 19.70 -5.97
N LEU A 423 23.27 19.89 -4.76
CA LEU A 423 23.13 18.93 -3.66
C LEU A 423 21.67 18.84 -3.21
N LEU A 424 21.00 19.99 -3.07
CA LEU A 424 19.60 20.03 -2.68
C LEU A 424 18.71 19.33 -3.72
N GLY A 425 18.99 19.51 -5.00
CA GLY A 425 18.32 18.79 -6.09
C GLY A 425 18.61 17.29 -6.12
N GLN A 426 19.80 16.86 -5.68
CA GLN A 426 20.11 15.43 -5.51
C GLN A 426 19.32 14.82 -4.35
N ILE A 427 19.24 15.52 -3.20
CA ILE A 427 18.44 15.09 -2.04
C ILE A 427 16.96 15.02 -2.38
N ALA A 428 16.42 16.04 -3.06
CA ALA A 428 15.03 16.06 -3.47
C ALA A 428 14.68 14.85 -4.37
N ARG A 429 15.54 14.53 -5.35
CA ARG A 429 15.37 13.36 -6.21
C ARG A 429 15.51 12.04 -5.46
N ALA A 430 16.47 11.94 -4.55
CA ALA A 430 16.61 10.76 -3.69
C ALA A 430 15.35 10.55 -2.83
N ARG A 431 14.84 11.60 -2.18
CA ARG A 431 13.59 11.55 -1.42
C ARG A 431 12.41 11.18 -2.32
N ALA A 432 12.31 11.74 -3.53
CA ALA A 432 11.24 11.40 -4.46
C ALA A 432 11.32 9.92 -4.92
N ALA A 433 12.50 9.33 -4.97
CA ALA A 433 12.67 7.92 -5.33
C ALA A 433 12.31 6.96 -4.19
N VAL A 434 12.65 7.27 -2.93
CA VAL A 434 12.44 6.37 -1.77
C VAL A 434 11.21 6.71 -0.90
N PHE A 435 10.77 7.96 -0.92
CA PHE A 435 9.57 8.48 -0.24
C PHE A 435 8.77 9.40 -1.18
N PRO A 436 8.33 8.90 -2.35
CA PRO A 436 7.55 9.69 -3.31
C PRO A 436 6.33 10.29 -2.63
N THR A 437 6.09 11.59 -2.83
CA THR A 437 5.00 12.35 -2.20
C THR A 437 5.01 12.31 -0.65
N GLY A 438 6.16 12.00 -0.03
CA GLY A 438 6.27 11.84 1.43
C GLY A 438 5.69 10.54 1.97
N ARG A 439 5.28 9.60 1.10
CA ARG A 439 4.73 8.29 1.46
C ARG A 439 5.77 7.19 1.23
N PRO A 440 5.70 6.04 1.93
CA PRO A 440 6.57 4.90 1.67
C PRO A 440 6.56 4.49 0.19
N GLN A 441 7.73 4.22 -0.40
CA GLN A 441 7.89 3.83 -1.81
C GLN A 441 6.91 2.74 -2.24
N GLU A 442 6.76 1.71 -1.40
CA GLU A 442 5.92 0.55 -1.68
C GLU A 442 4.43 0.87 -1.84
N ARG A 443 3.98 2.04 -1.34
CA ARG A 443 2.59 2.50 -1.40
C ARG A 443 2.27 3.37 -2.60
N VAL A 444 3.27 3.67 -3.42
CA VAL A 444 3.16 4.68 -4.46
C VAL A 444 3.59 4.11 -5.80
N LEU A 445 4.85 3.67 -5.90
CA LEU A 445 5.41 3.27 -7.19
C LEU A 445 4.94 1.88 -7.60
N THR A 446 4.71 1.67 -8.90
CA THR A 446 4.45 0.36 -9.50
C THR A 446 5.75 -0.42 -9.75
N LEU A 447 5.67 -1.76 -9.69
CA LEU A 447 6.77 -2.66 -10.04
C LEU A 447 7.26 -2.45 -11.49
N ALA A 448 6.38 -2.07 -12.42
CA ALA A 448 6.75 -1.88 -13.83
C ALA A 448 7.90 -0.87 -13.98
N SER A 449 7.90 0.18 -13.14
CA SER A 449 8.96 1.20 -13.10
C SER A 449 10.35 0.62 -12.85
N PHE A 450 10.43 -0.40 -12.00
CA PHE A 450 11.70 -1.02 -11.61
C PHE A 450 12.05 -2.19 -12.52
N SER A 451 11.06 -2.95 -12.99
CA SER A 451 11.26 -4.05 -13.93
C SER A 451 11.83 -3.57 -15.26
N ILE A 452 11.43 -2.38 -15.72
CA ILE A 452 12.03 -1.76 -16.92
C ILE A 452 13.51 -1.45 -16.68
N ARG A 453 13.91 -1.02 -15.49
CA ARG A 453 15.30 -0.62 -15.22
C ARG A 453 16.22 -1.79 -14.94
N TYR A 454 15.72 -2.81 -14.25
CA TYR A 454 16.54 -3.84 -13.63
C TYR A 454 16.23 -5.26 -14.12
N GLY A 455 15.19 -5.43 -14.92
CA GLY A 455 14.85 -6.70 -15.54
C GLY A 455 14.31 -7.74 -14.54
N PRO A 456 14.20 -9.01 -14.98
CA PRO A 456 13.57 -10.07 -14.19
C PRO A 456 14.35 -10.42 -12.92
N ALA A 457 15.68 -10.23 -12.90
CA ALA A 457 16.52 -10.54 -11.76
C ALA A 457 16.13 -9.75 -10.50
N LEU A 458 15.53 -8.56 -10.64
CA LEU A 458 15.00 -7.82 -9.49
C LEU A 458 13.93 -8.61 -8.73
N LEU A 459 13.04 -9.30 -9.45
CA LEU A 459 11.97 -10.07 -8.84
C LEU A 459 12.53 -11.28 -8.09
N ASP A 460 13.59 -11.90 -8.61
CA ASP A 460 14.29 -13.01 -7.95
C ASP A 460 15.00 -12.57 -6.66
N GLU A 461 15.67 -11.42 -6.68
CA GLU A 461 16.31 -10.85 -5.48
C GLU A 461 15.26 -10.45 -4.43
N LEU A 462 14.14 -9.84 -4.85
CA LEU A 462 13.03 -9.54 -3.95
C LEU A 462 12.45 -10.81 -3.34
N ALA A 463 12.22 -11.86 -4.14
CA ALA A 463 11.73 -13.14 -3.63
C ALA A 463 12.70 -13.77 -2.64
N THR A 464 14.01 -13.67 -2.90
CA THR A 464 15.07 -14.18 -2.01
C THR A 464 15.09 -13.43 -0.68
N GLU A 465 15.02 -12.11 -0.71
CA GLU A 465 14.99 -11.28 0.50
C GLU A 465 13.72 -11.53 1.33
N VAL A 466 12.57 -11.63 0.68
CA VAL A 466 11.30 -11.94 1.35
C VAL A 466 11.32 -13.35 1.94
N ALA A 467 11.94 -14.33 1.26
CA ALA A 467 12.11 -15.68 1.81
C ALA A 467 12.99 -15.69 3.07
N ARG A 468 14.12 -14.98 3.05
CA ARG A 468 14.99 -14.82 4.24
C ARG A 468 14.25 -14.18 5.41
N TRP A 469 13.47 -13.14 5.14
CA TRP A 469 12.63 -12.52 6.17
C TRP A 469 11.62 -13.51 6.75
N ALA A 470 10.91 -14.25 5.90
CA ALA A 470 9.89 -15.18 6.35
C ALA A 470 10.49 -16.29 7.24
N ASP A 471 11.69 -16.76 6.92
CA ASP A 471 12.44 -17.78 7.68
C ASP A 471 12.96 -17.27 9.03
N ALA A 472 13.15 -15.95 9.17
CA ALA A 472 13.56 -15.32 10.42
C ALA A 472 12.37 -14.93 11.34
N SER A 473 11.12 -15.02 10.85
CA SER A 473 9.92 -14.44 11.49
C SER A 473 9.06 -15.44 12.27
#